data_AF-A0A2M9Q6V5-F1
#
_entry.id   AF-A0A2M9Q6V5-F1
#
_cell.length_a   1.000
_cell.length_b   1.000
_cell.length_c   1.000
_cell.angle_alpha   90.00
_cell.angle_beta   90.00
_cell.angle_gamma   90.00
#
_symmetry.space_group_name_H-M   'P 1'
#
loop_
_entity.id
_entity.type
_entity.pdbx_description
1 polymer ?
#
loop_
_entity_poly.entity_id
_entity_poly.type
_entity_poly.pdbx_seq_one_letter_code
_entity_poly.pdbx_strand_id
1 'polypeptide(L)' 'MKYFKPQMQQLVKENRELHDRLKELMADMDLQKNYALKALYHAEVADGGRYQQDYQALDYLYK' A
#
# COMPACT_ATOMS: atom_id res chain seq x y z
N MET A 1 -0.12 -4.40 11.98
CA MET A 1 -0.45 -2.96 11.86
C MET A 1 -1.87 -2.82 11.31
N LYS A 2 -2.52 -1.66 11.41
CA LYS A 2 -3.87 -1.46 10.83
C LYS A 2 -3.74 -0.79 9.46
N TYR A 3 -4.63 -1.13 8.54
CA TYR A 3 -4.73 -0.43 7.26
C TYR A 3 -5.23 1.00 7.47
N PHE A 4 -4.45 1.96 6.98
CA PHE A 4 -4.77 3.37 6.88
C PHE A 4 -4.57 3.86 5.46
N LYS A 5 -5.65 4.36 4.85
CA LYS A 5 -5.67 4.73 3.43
C LYS A 5 -4.70 5.87 3.08
N PRO A 6 -4.64 6.99 3.83
CA PRO A 6 -3.69 8.06 3.55
C PRO A 6 -2.22 7.59 3.56
N GLN A 7 -1.84 6.78 4.55
CA GLN A 7 -0.49 6.19 4.62
C GLN A 7 -0.21 5.31 3.40
N MET A 8 -1.15 4.47 2.96
CA MET A 8 -0.92 3.61 1.79
C MET A 8 -0.80 4.43 0.51
N GLN A 9 -1.58 5.49 0.37
CA GLN A 9 -1.48 6.39 -0.77
C GLN A 9 -0.14 7.12 -0.80
N GLN A 10 0.36 7.55 0.35
CA GLN A 10 1.68 8.19 0.47
C GLN A 10 2.80 7.20 0.16
N LEU A 11 2.75 5.99 0.73
CA LEU A 11 3.74 4.94 0.49
C LEU A 11 3.84 4.58 -1.01
N VAL A 12 2.69 4.41 -1.67
CA VAL A 12 2.61 4.14 -3.12
C VAL A 12 3.13 5.31 -3.94
N LYS A 13 2.93 6.56 -3.48
CA LYS A 13 3.43 7.74 -4.16
C LYS A 13 4.96 7.87 -4.06
N GLU A 14 5.54 7.47 -2.93
CA GLU A 14 6.98 7.52 -2.69
C GLU A 14 7.74 6.36 -3.35
N ASN A 15 7.07 5.23 -3.58
CA ASN A 15 7.65 4.03 -4.14
C ASN A 15 7.06 3.69 -5.51
N ARG A 16 7.86 3.92 -6.57
CA ARG A 16 7.44 3.62 -7.95
C ARG A 16 7.07 2.14 -8.15
N GLU A 17 7.79 1.22 -7.53
CA GLU A 17 7.48 -0.22 -7.56
C GLU A 17 6.05 -0.51 -7.04
N LEU A 18 5.65 0.09 -5.93
CA LEU A 18 4.30 -0.08 -5.36
C LEU A 18 3.23 0.54 -6.26
N HIS A 19 3.54 1.64 -6.94
CA HIS A 19 2.62 2.26 -7.90
C HIS A 19 2.38 1.37 -9.12
N ASP A 20 3.44 0.77 -9.66
CA ASP A 20 3.32 -0.15 -10.79
C ASP A 20 2.59 -1.44 -10.34
N ARG A 21 2.89 -1.96 -9.15
CA ARG A 21 2.19 -3.11 -8.56
C ARG A 21 0.71 -2.83 -8.31
N LEU A 22 0.35 -1.62 -7.90
CA LEU A 22 -1.04 -1.21 -7.72
C LEU A 22 -1.79 -1.24 -9.06
N LYS A 23 -1.16 -0.78 -10.14
CA LYS A 23 -1.76 -0.79 -11.48
C LYS A 23 -1.95 -2.21 -11.99
N GLU A 24 -0.96 -3.07 -11.81
CA GLU A 24 -1.07 -4.50 -12.13
C GLU A 24 -2.23 -5.15 -11.38
N LEU A 25 -2.31 -4.98 -10.05
CA LEU A 25 -3.41 -5.49 -9.24
C LEU A 25 -4.78 -5.00 -9.68
N MET A 26 -4.87 -3.72 -10.08
CA MET A 26 -6.11 -3.16 -10.61
C MET A 26 -6.50 -3.79 -11.95
N ALA A 27 -5.53 -4.01 -12.85
CA ALA A 27 -5.76 -4.56 -14.18
C ALA A 27 -6.05 -6.08 -14.14
N ASP A 28 -5.26 -6.84 -13.37
CA ASP A 28 -5.34 -8.30 -13.30
C ASP A 28 -6.64 -8.78 -12.64
N MET A 29 -7.12 -8.04 -11.63
CA MET A 29 -8.27 -8.43 -10.83
C MET A 29 -9.52 -7.56 -11.08
N ASP A 30 -9.47 -6.65 -12.07
CA ASP A 30 -10.50 -5.63 -12.34
C ASP A 30 -10.95 -4.90 -11.06
N LEU A 31 -9.99 -4.60 -10.18
CA LEU A 31 -10.27 -4.05 -8.86
C LEU A 31 -10.36 -2.53 -8.89
N GLN A 32 -11.38 -2.01 -8.20
CA GLN A 32 -11.41 -0.58 -7.91
C GLN A 32 -10.21 -0.20 -7.02
N LYS A 33 -9.66 0.99 -7.24
CA LYS A 33 -8.46 1.51 -6.55
C LYS A 33 -8.47 1.33 -5.03
N ASN A 34 -9.61 1.49 -4.38
CA ASN A 34 -9.73 1.32 -2.92
C ASN A 34 -9.51 -0.13 -2.47
N TYR A 35 -9.99 -1.11 -3.24
CA TYR A 35 -9.79 -2.52 -2.95
C TYR A 35 -8.37 -2.96 -3.32
N ALA A 36 -7.84 -2.47 -4.44
CA ALA A 36 -6.46 -2.73 -4.84
C ALA A 36 -5.44 -2.20 -3.82
N LEU A 37 -5.67 -1.02 -3.24
CA LEU A 37 -4.81 -0.49 -2.15
C LEU A 37 -4.83 -1.38 -0.90
N LYS A 38 -5.99 -1.95 -0.55
CA LYS A 38 -6.08 -2.91 0.57
C LYS A 38 -5.36 -4.21 0.24
N ALA A 39 -5.55 -4.75 -0.97
CA ALA A 39 -4.87 -5.96 -1.41
C ALA A 39 -3.34 -5.76 -1.39
N LEU A 40 -2.87 -4.63 -1.92
CA LEU A 40 -1.45 -4.26 -1.92
C LEU A 40 -0.89 -4.13 -0.49
N TYR A 41 -1.66 -3.55 0.44
CA TYR A 41 -1.27 -3.51 1.85
C TYR A 41 -1.08 -4.92 2.43
N HIS A 42 -2.03 -5.82 2.20
CA HIS A 42 -1.92 -7.19 2.69
C HIS A 42 -0.79 -7.99 2.03
N ALA A 43 -0.44 -7.68 0.78
CA ALA A 43 0.63 -8.36 0.06
C ALA A 43 2.04 -7.86 0.44
N GLU A 44 2.22 -6.54 0.56
CA GLU A 44 3.55 -5.91 0.59
C GLU A 44 3.90 -5.28 1.95
N VAL A 45 2.92 -5.12 2.84
CA VAL A 45 3.08 -4.36 4.10
C VAL A 45 2.65 -5.18 5.33
N ALA A 46 1.57 -5.95 5.25
CA ALA A 46 1.14 -6.82 6.35
C ALA A 46 2.11 -7.98 6.57
N ASP A 47 2.03 -8.60 7.75
CA ASP A 47 2.71 -9.86 8.09
C ASP A 47 4.23 -9.92 7.81
N GLY A 48 4.95 -8.81 8.00
CA GLY A 48 6.39 -8.75 7.76
C GLY A 48 6.77 -8.37 6.33
N GLY A 49 5.83 -7.82 5.56
CA GLY A 49 6.05 -7.39 4.18
C GLY A 49 7.20 -6.41 4.00
N ARG A 50 7.73 -6.35 2.77
CA ARG A 50 8.93 -5.58 2.42
C ARG A 50 8.83 -4.10 2.80
N TYR A 51 7.66 -3.50 2.69
CA TYR A 51 7.42 -2.09 3.00
C TYR A 51 6.76 -1.89 4.36
N GLN A 52 6.77 -2.89 5.25
CA GLN A 52 6.20 -2.77 6.60
C GLN A 52 6.84 -1.61 7.38
N GLN A 53 8.17 -1.50 7.32
CA GLN A 53 8.91 -0.45 8.03
C GLN A 53 8.64 0.93 7.45
N ASP A 54 8.67 1.07 6.13
CA ASP A 54 8.35 2.34 5.45
C ASP A 54 6.91 2.77 5.74
N TYR A 55 5.97 1.82 5.74
CA TYR A 55 4.59 2.09 6.11
C TYR A 55 4.44 2.52 7.59
N GLN A 56 5.17 1.86 8.49
CA GLN A 56 5.23 2.24 9.90
C GLN A 56 5.84 3.61 10.08
N ALA A 57 6.76 3.99 9.19
CA ALA A 57 7.34 5.30 9.22
C ALA A 57 6.33 6.41 8.89
N LEU A 58 5.27 6.09 8.18
CA LEU A 58 4.23 7.08 7.90
C LEU A 58 3.28 7.30 9.09
N ASP A 59 3.40 6.52 10.17
CA ASP A 59 2.54 6.66 11.36
C ASP A 59 2.74 7.99 12.09
N TYR A 60 3.95 8.55 12.05
CA TYR A 60 4.22 9.85 12.65
C TYR A 60 3.63 11.03 11.86
N LEU A 61 3.31 10.85 10.58
CA LEU A 61 2.77 11.90 9.72
C LEU A 61 1.25 12.06 9.83
N TYR A 62 0.55 11.03 10.31
CA TYR A 62 -0.92 10.99 10.35
C TYR A 62 -1.47 10.79 11.78
N LYS A 63 -0.67 11.14 12.78
CA LYS A 63 -0.98 10.98 14.21
C LYS A 63 -2.02 11.98 14.72
#